data_AF-A0A8T3M9B8-F1
#
_entry.id   AF-A0A8T3M9B8-F1
#
_cell.length_a   1.000
_cell.length_b   1.000
_cell.length_c   1.000
_cell.angle_alpha   90.00
_cell.angle_beta   90.00
_cell.angle_gamma   90.00
#
_symmetry.space_group_name_H-M   'P 1'
#
loop_
_entity.id
_entity.type
_entity.pdbx_description
1 polymer ?
#
loop_
_entity_poly.entity_id
_entity_poly.type
_entity_poly.pdbx_seq_one_letter_code
_entity_poly.pdbx_strand_id
1 'polypeptide(L)'
;MFDAGSAGPAPHPRPDLPISIGGGQVGVPAADGSVALRRHPDWIRARMPSGDNFHELKGLLRGLGLNTVCEEARCPNIGECWDQRTATIMILG
;
A
#
# COMPACT_ATOMS: atom_id res chain seq x y z
N MET A 1 -24.43 -17.17 -36.87
CA MET A 1 -24.75 -15.88 -36.22
C MET A 1 -24.59 -16.13 -34.72
N PHE A 2 -23.47 -15.66 -34.19
CA PHE A 2 -23.05 -15.83 -32.80
C PHE A 2 -23.90 -14.91 -31.90
N ASP A 3 -24.26 -15.35 -30.70
CA ASP A 3 -23.88 -14.68 -29.42
C ASP A 3 -24.69 -15.12 -28.20
N ALA A 4 -24.11 -14.80 -27.04
CA ALA A 4 -24.58 -14.87 -25.65
C ALA A 4 -24.44 -16.26 -24.99
N GLY A 5 -23.41 -16.56 -24.18
CA GLY A 5 -22.68 -15.70 -23.24
C GLY A 5 -22.94 -16.21 -21.83
N SER A 6 -22.21 -17.25 -21.39
CA SER A 6 -22.29 -17.75 -20.03
C SER A 6 -21.69 -16.74 -19.06
N ALA A 7 -22.49 -16.25 -18.11
CA ALA A 7 -22.01 -15.41 -17.02
C ALA A 7 -21.01 -16.20 -16.15
N GLY A 8 -19.76 -15.74 -16.09
CA GLY A 8 -18.79 -16.20 -15.09
C GLY A 8 -19.19 -15.76 -13.68
N PRO A 9 -18.64 -16.39 -12.62
CA PRO A 9 -19.00 -16.06 -11.24
C PRO A 9 -18.63 -14.61 -10.90
N ALA A 10 -19.52 -13.96 -10.15
CA ALA A 10 -19.34 -12.58 -9.70
C ALA A 10 -18.10 -12.43 -8.81
N PRO A 11 -17.33 -11.33 -8.93
CA PRO A 11 -16.20 -11.08 -8.06
C PRO A 11 -16.66 -10.92 -6.60
N HIS A 12 -15.97 -11.61 -5.69
CA HIS A 12 -16.19 -11.45 -4.25
C HIS A 12 -15.82 -10.01 -3.83
N PRO A 13 -16.68 -9.30 -3.08
CA PRO A 13 -16.33 -8.00 -2.51
C PRO A 13 -15.29 -8.22 -1.42
N ARG A 14 -14.02 -7.91 -1.71
CA ARG A 14 -13.00 -7.81 -0.67
C ARG A 14 -13.20 -6.47 0.04
N PRO A 15 -13.29 -6.42 1.39
CA PRO A 15 -13.34 -5.15 2.08
C PRO A 15 -12.02 -4.43 1.80
N ASP A 16 -12.13 -3.28 1.13
CA ASP A 16 -11.06 -2.30 1.04
C ASP A 16 -10.77 -1.82 2.47
N LEU A 17 -9.85 -2.50 3.15
CA LEU A 17 -9.22 -2.01 4.35
C LEU A 17 -8.05 -1.15 3.90
N PRO A 18 -8.20 0.19 3.78
CA PRO A 18 -7.07 1.04 3.51
C PRO A 18 -6.15 0.97 4.73
N ILE A 19 -4.91 0.57 4.51
CA ILE A 19 -3.84 0.83 5.47
C ILE A 19 -3.81 2.35 5.62
N SER A 20 -4.30 2.83 6.77
CA SER A 20 -4.43 4.27 7.02
C SER A 20 -3.04 4.89 7.00
N ILE A 21 -2.71 5.58 5.91
CA ILE A 21 -1.50 6.40 5.81
C ILE A 21 -1.66 7.50 6.85
N GLY A 22 -0.69 7.67 7.74
CA GLY A 22 -0.73 8.70 8.79
C GLY A 22 -0.78 10.10 8.17
N GLY A 23 -1.93 10.78 8.31
CA GLY A 23 -2.13 12.15 7.86
C GLY A 23 -2.00 13.13 9.02
N GLY A 24 -0.86 13.83 9.09
CA GLY A 24 -0.68 14.99 9.98
C GLY A 24 -1.58 16.17 9.56
N GLN A 25 -2.05 16.94 10.53
CA GLN A 25 -3.14 17.91 10.39
C GLN A 25 -2.82 19.21 9.64
N VAL A 26 -3.90 19.81 9.10
CA VAL A 26 -4.15 21.26 9.28
C VAL A 26 -5.57 21.49 9.87
N GLY A 27 -5.68 21.83 11.16
CA GLY A 27 -6.60 22.91 11.54
C GLY A 27 -8.00 22.64 12.13
N VAL A 28 -8.29 21.53 12.83
CA VAL A 28 -9.39 21.51 13.83
C VAL A 28 -9.03 20.59 15.01
N PRO A 29 -8.95 21.08 16.26
CA PRO A 29 -8.72 20.25 17.44
C PRO A 29 -9.97 19.44 17.82
N ALA A 30 -9.77 18.20 18.26
CA ALA A 30 -10.79 17.37 18.90
C ALA A 30 -11.16 17.94 20.28
N ALA A 31 -12.32 17.54 20.80
CA ALA A 31 -12.90 18.08 22.04
C ALA A 31 -12.03 17.88 23.30
N ASP A 32 -11.10 16.93 23.27
CA ASP A 32 -10.12 16.64 24.33
C ASP A 32 -8.79 17.40 24.15
N GLY A 33 -8.72 18.33 23.18
CA GLY A 33 -7.50 19.04 22.82
C GLY A 33 -6.54 18.23 21.96
N SER A 34 -6.88 16.99 21.58
CA SER A 34 -6.08 16.20 20.66
C SER A 34 -6.28 16.67 19.22
N VAL A 35 -5.28 16.46 18.39
CA VAL A 35 -5.31 16.79 16.97
C VAL A 35 -6.05 15.65 16.27
N ALA A 36 -7.37 15.81 16.02
CA ALA A 36 -8.17 14.87 15.23
C ALA A 36 -7.46 14.43 13.93
N LEU A 37 -7.23 13.13 13.76
CA LEU A 37 -6.64 12.58 12.54
C LEU A 37 -7.52 12.95 11.33
N ARG A 38 -6.97 13.77 10.42
CA ARG A 38 -7.63 14.04 9.14
C ARG A 38 -7.56 12.76 8.31
N ARG A 39 -8.74 12.25 7.94
CA ARG A 39 -8.83 11.15 7.00
C ARG A 39 -8.29 11.59 5.64
N HIS A 40 -7.45 10.77 5.04
CA HIS A 40 -7.06 10.96 3.65
C HIS A 40 -8.30 10.98 2.74
N PRO A 41 -8.30 11.79 1.66
CA PRO A 41 -9.37 11.74 0.67
C PRO A 41 -9.55 10.33 0.09
N ASP A 42 -10.74 10.00 -0.38
CA ASP A 42 -11.06 8.66 -0.86
C ASP A 42 -10.19 8.16 -2.02
N TRP A 43 -9.62 9.08 -2.81
CA TRP A 43 -8.73 8.77 -3.93
C TRP A 43 -7.27 8.51 -3.50
N ILE A 44 -6.85 8.91 -2.30
CA ILE A 44 -5.54 8.55 -1.71
C ILE A 44 -5.73 7.33 -0.82
N ARG A 45 -5.57 6.14 -1.40
CA ARG A 45 -5.58 4.87 -0.66
C ARG A 45 -4.48 3.96 -1.20
N ALA A 46 -3.70 3.38 -0.29
CA ALA A 46 -2.72 2.36 -0.62
C ALA A 46 -3.42 1.00 -0.83
N ARG A 47 -2.92 0.23 -1.80
CA ARG A 47 -3.34 -1.17 -1.99
C ARG A 47 -2.54 -2.07 -1.06
N MET A 48 -3.19 -3.11 -0.52
CA MET A 48 -2.46 -4.12 0.23
C MET A 48 -1.47 -4.85 -0.70
N PRO A 49 -0.21 -5.02 -0.27
CA PRO A 49 0.76 -5.80 -1.04
C PRO A 49 0.25 -7.22 -1.26
N SER A 50 0.35 -7.70 -2.50
CA SER A 50 -0.01 -9.06 -2.89
C SER A 50 0.85 -9.51 -4.06
N GLY A 51 1.22 -10.79 -4.12
CA GLY A 51 1.94 -11.37 -5.26
C GLY A 51 3.30 -11.95 -4.88
N ASP A 52 3.75 -12.94 -5.66
CA ASP A 52 4.99 -13.69 -5.37
C ASP A 52 6.25 -12.81 -5.53
N ASN A 53 6.27 -11.90 -6.51
CA ASN A 53 7.38 -10.99 -6.75
C ASN A 53 7.64 -10.08 -5.53
N PHE A 54 6.58 -9.57 -4.90
CA PHE A 54 6.70 -8.79 -3.68
C PHE A 54 7.42 -9.58 -2.58
N HIS A 55 7.03 -10.84 -2.37
CA HIS A 55 7.62 -11.70 -1.34
C HIS A 55 9.06 -12.10 -1.68
N GLU A 56 9.35 -12.41 -2.95
CA GLU A 56 10.69 -12.73 -3.43
C GLU A 56 11.65 -11.54 -3.23
N LEU A 57 11.27 -10.34 -3.70
CA LEU A 57 12.11 -9.15 -3.56
C LEU A 57 12.29 -8.76 -2.10
N LYS A 58 11.23 -8.85 -1.29
CA LYS A 58 11.30 -8.64 0.17
C LYS A 58 12.30 -9.59 0.83
N GLY A 59 12.23 -10.87 0.46
CA GLY A 59 13.14 -11.90 0.96
C GLY A 59 14.58 -11.62 0.55
N LEU A 60 14.81 -11.25 -0.72
CA LEU A 60 16.13 -10.91 -1.24
C LEU A 60 16.74 -9.70 -0.51
N LEU A 61 16.00 -8.59 -0.41
CA LEU A 61 16.50 -7.37 0.24
C LEU A 61 16.86 -7.61 1.71
N ARG A 62 16.00 -8.36 2.44
CA ARG A 62 16.27 -8.73 3.84
C ARG A 62 17.42 -9.72 3.96
N GLY A 63 17.52 -10.69 3.05
CA GLY A 63 18.63 -11.65 2.99
C GLY A 63 19.98 -10.98 2.75
N LEU A 64 19.98 -9.86 2.02
CA LEU A 64 21.17 -9.03 1.78
C LEU A 64 21.41 -7.97 2.85
N GLY A 65 20.52 -7.82 3.83
CA GLY A 65 20.64 -6.80 4.89
C GLY A 65 20.57 -5.35 4.36
N LEU A 66 19.82 -5.10 3.29
CA LEU A 66 19.73 -3.78 2.66
C LEU A 66 18.55 -2.96 3.21
N ASN A 67 18.82 -1.70 3.54
CA ASN A 67 17.79 -0.73 3.92
C ASN A 67 17.15 -0.10 2.68
N THR A 68 15.84 0.16 2.72
CA THR A 68 15.12 0.79 1.62
C THR A 68 14.24 1.92 2.11
N VAL A 69 14.14 3.00 1.31
CA VAL A 69 13.18 4.09 1.60
C VAL A 69 11.73 3.57 1.55
N CYS A 70 11.48 2.48 0.81
CA CYS A 70 10.18 1.84 0.72
C CYS A 70 9.68 1.38 2.09
N GLU A 71 10.52 0.68 2.87
CA GLU A 71 10.19 0.21 4.22
C GLU A 71 10.29 1.35 5.25
N GLU A 72 11.39 2.11 5.26
CA GLU A 72 11.64 3.17 6.26
C GLU A 72 10.58 4.28 6.25
N ALA A 73 10.17 4.72 5.05
CA ALA A 73 9.18 5.78 4.91
C ALA A 73 7.73 5.28 4.94
N ARG A 74 7.50 3.96 5.10
CA ARG A 74 6.17 3.33 4.94
C ARG A 74 5.50 3.75 3.64
N CYS A 75 6.24 3.63 2.54
CA CYS A 75 5.79 4.10 1.23
C CYS A 75 4.46 3.43 0.83
N PRO A 76 3.41 4.19 0.47
CA PRO A 76 2.11 3.64 0.08
C PRO A 76 2.17 2.75 -1.17
N ASN A 77 3.24 2.89 -1.97
CA ASN A 77 3.42 2.20 -3.25
C ASN A 77 4.32 0.95 -3.13
N ILE A 78 4.76 0.57 -1.93
CA ILE A 78 5.69 -0.55 -1.73
C ILE A 78 5.21 -1.86 -2.37
N GLY A 79 3.89 -2.13 -2.31
CA GLY A 79 3.30 -3.31 -2.93
C GLY A 79 3.50 -3.35 -4.44
N GLU A 80 3.17 -2.26 -5.13
CA GLU A 80 3.27 -2.15 -6.58
C GLU A 80 4.72 -2.09 -7.07
N CYS A 81 5.56 -1.27 -6.44
CA CYS A 81 6.97 -1.14 -6.85
C CYS A 81 7.71 -2.48 -6.75
N TRP A 82 7.53 -3.21 -5.65
CA TRP A 82 8.22 -4.48 -5.44
C TRP A 82 7.64 -5.62 -6.29
N ASP A 83 6.34 -5.61 -6.57
CA ASP A 83 5.73 -6.55 -7.51
C ASP A 83 6.30 -6.37 -8.93
N GLN A 84 6.64 -5.13 -9.29
CA GLN A 84 7.38 -4.79 -10.53
C GLN A 84 8.90 -4.96 -10.42
N ARG A 85 9.41 -5.64 -9.37
CA ARG A 85 10.84 -5.87 -9.12
C ARG A 85 11.68 -4.59 -9.05
N THR A 86 11.10 -3.50 -8.53
CA THR A 86 11.74 -2.19 -8.39
C THR A 86 11.84 -1.79 -6.91
N ALA A 87 13.03 -1.38 -6.47
CA ALA A 87 13.26 -0.86 -5.12
C ALA A 87 14.28 0.28 -5.11
N THR A 88 14.18 1.17 -4.12
CA THR A 88 15.15 2.24 -3.88
C THR A 88 15.86 1.98 -2.56
N ILE A 89 17.16 1.71 -2.65
CA ILE A 89 18.03 1.33 -1.53
C ILE A 89 18.63 2.59 -0.88
N MET A 90 18.79 2.55 0.43
CA MET A 90 19.50 3.55 1.22
C MET A 90 20.90 3.02 1.56
N ILE A 91 21.94 3.70 1.07
CA ILE A 91 23.34 3.23 1.18
C ILE A 91 23.94 3.51 2.56
N LEU A 92 23.48 4.55 3.26
CA LEU A 92 24.01 4.96 4.56
C LEU A 92 23.09 4.62 5.73
N GLY A 93 22.01 3.86 5.49
CA GLY A 93 21.05 3.42 6.51
C GLY A 93 20.43 4.58 7.27
#